data_AF-A0A9D1WA65-F1
#
_entry.id   AF-A0A9D1WA65-F1
#
_cell.length_a   1.000
_cell.length_b   1.000
_cell.length_c   1.000
_cell.angle_alpha   90.00
_cell.angle_beta   90.00
_cell.angle_gamma   90.00
#
_symmetry.space_group_name_H-M   'P 1'
#
loop_
_entity.id
_entity.type
_entity.pdbx_description
1 polymer ?
#
loop_
_entity_poly.entity_id
_entity_poly.type
_entity_poly.pdbx_seq_one_letter_code
_entity_poly.pdbx_strand_id
1 'polypeptide(L)'
;MKTTSINSTGQAIVASLFIIFTFLLFACSKENDDPIDQTPPTLDIAYEKAFPRSCMELHKGEKYTFRALAEDNFALASYSVSIHHNFDQHTHDKDHGEHHEDHHDEHCTLGEKKTPINPFHYLKSFT
;
A
#
# COMPACT_ATOMS: atom_id res chain seq x y z
N MET A 1 52.26 36.55 8.51
CA MET A 1 50.82 36.37 8.19
C MET A 1 50.38 37.59 7.39
N LYS A 2 50.30 37.51 6.05
CA LYS A 2 49.94 38.66 5.21
C LYS A 2 48.41 38.83 5.28
N THR A 3 47.95 39.89 5.91
CA THR A 3 46.56 40.32 5.84
C THR A 3 46.34 40.96 4.47
N THR A 4 45.72 40.22 3.56
CA THR A 4 45.31 40.78 2.27
C THR A 4 44.16 41.76 2.52
N SER A 5 44.47 43.06 2.48
CA SER A 5 43.47 44.12 2.61
C SER A 5 42.57 44.13 1.39
N ILE A 6 41.29 43.79 1.60
CA ILE A 6 40.26 43.79 0.56
C ILE A 6 39.75 45.23 0.44
N ASN A 7 39.77 45.81 -0.76
CA ASN A 7 39.25 47.15 -1.00
C ASN A 7 37.72 47.22 -0.79
N SER A 8 37.17 48.43 -0.65
CA SER A 8 35.74 48.66 -0.36
C SER A 8 34.79 47.92 -1.32
N THR A 9 35.13 47.87 -2.61
CA THR A 9 34.36 47.14 -3.62
C THR A 9 34.41 45.62 -3.42
N GLY A 10 35.57 45.08 -3.06
CA GLY A 10 35.73 43.65 -2.77
C GLY A 10 35.04 43.22 -1.46
N GLN A 11 35.00 44.10 -0.44
CA GLN A 11 34.21 43.87 0.77
C GLN A 11 32.72 43.78 0.46
N ALA A 12 32.20 44.62 -0.44
CA ALA A 12 30.80 44.59 -0.86
C ALA A 12 30.43 43.30 -1.62
N ILE A 13 31.34 42.79 -2.46
CA ILE A 13 31.14 41.53 -3.21
C ILE A 13 31.12 40.33 -2.27
N VAL A 14 32.07 40.26 -1.31
CA VAL A 14 32.11 39.19 -0.30
C VAL A 14 30.86 39.21 0.59
N ALA A 15 30.40 40.41 0.99
CA ALA A 15 29.16 40.56 1.73
C ALA A 15 27.94 40.07 0.92
N SER A 16 27.89 40.40 -0.37
CA SER A 16 26.79 39.98 -1.27
C SER A 16 26.76 38.45 -1.46
N LEU A 17 27.92 37.82 -1.64
CA LEU A 17 28.05 36.37 -1.74
C LEU A 17 27.65 35.67 -0.44
N PHE A 18 28.02 36.23 0.71
CA PHE A 18 27.65 35.69 2.01
C PHE A 18 26.13 35.76 2.24
N ILE A 19 25.48 36.85 1.83
CA ILE A 19 24.03 37.02 1.89
C ILE A 19 23.32 36.00 0.96
N ILE A 20 23.80 35.81 -0.27
CA ILE A 20 23.23 34.82 -1.19
C ILE A 20 23.38 33.40 -0.62
N PHE A 21 24.54 33.10 -0.02
CA PHE A 21 24.79 31.80 0.60
C PHE A 21 23.87 31.55 1.80
N THR A 22 23.63 32.55 2.66
CA THR A 22 22.67 32.39 3.76
C THR A 22 21.24 32.20 3.25
N PHE A 23 20.81 32.88 2.20
CA PHE A 23 19.49 32.65 1.58
C PHE A 23 19.33 31.22 1.02
N LEU A 24 20.39 30.64 0.45
CA LEU A 24 20.37 29.25 -0.04
C LEU A 24 20.22 28.23 1.10
N LEU A 25 20.65 28.55 2.32
CA LEU A 25 20.49 27.68 3.49
C LEU A 25 19.06 27.66 4.04
N PHE A 26 18.25 28.70 3.79
CA PHE A 26 16.86 28.79 4.23
C PHE A 26 15.83 28.43 3.13
N ALA A 27 16.28 28.12 1.91
CA ALA A 27 15.40 27.81 0.79
C ALA A 27 14.77 26.39 0.85
N CYS A 28 15.10 25.58 1.86
CA CYS A 28 14.56 24.23 2.02
C CYS A 28 13.66 24.15 3.27
N SER A 29 12.54 24.87 3.23
CA SER A 29 11.42 24.61 4.14
C SER A 29 10.39 23.78 3.39
N LYS A 30 10.45 22.46 3.55
CA LYS A 30 9.30 21.59 3.25
C LYS A 30 8.30 21.76 4.40
N GLU A 31 7.59 22.88 4.41
CA GLU A 31 6.32 23.00 5.14
C GLU A 31 5.26 22.32 4.27
N ASN A 32 5.29 21.00 4.24
CA ASN A 32 4.14 20.24 3.78
C ASN A 32 3.22 20.10 5.02
N ASP A 33 2.42 21.12 5.28
CA ASP A 33 1.38 21.11 6.33
C ASP A 33 0.18 20.22 5.94
N ASP A 34 0.20 19.63 4.75
CA ASP A 34 -0.79 18.63 4.37
C ASP A 34 -0.64 17.41 5.29
N PRO A 35 -1.72 17.00 5.99
CA PRO A 35 -1.68 15.83 6.85
C PRO A 35 -1.28 14.61 6.02
N ILE A 36 -0.17 13.97 6.41
CA ILE A 36 0.24 12.69 5.83
C ILE A 36 -0.84 11.67 6.21
N ASP A 37 -1.46 11.09 5.19
CA ASP A 37 -2.41 10.00 5.42
C ASP A 37 -1.68 8.78 6.00
N GLN A 38 -2.14 8.35 7.17
CA GLN A 38 -1.63 7.18 7.88
C GLN A 38 -2.71 6.13 8.11
N THR A 39 -3.92 6.36 7.59
CA THR A 39 -5.02 5.41 7.70
C THR A 39 -4.84 4.38 6.58
N PRO A 40 -4.73 3.08 6.89
CA PRO A 40 -4.70 2.06 5.85
C PRO A 40 -6.08 1.89 5.21
N PRO A 41 -6.15 1.50 3.92
CA PRO A 41 -7.42 1.13 3.31
C PRO A 41 -7.98 -0.13 3.96
N THR A 42 -9.30 -0.27 3.94
CA THR A 42 -10.01 -1.46 4.42
C THR A 42 -10.49 -2.32 3.26
N LEU A 43 -10.63 -3.63 3.51
CA LEU A 43 -11.18 -4.58 2.56
C LEU A 43 -12.19 -5.47 3.30
N ASP A 44 -13.45 -5.38 2.92
CA ASP A 44 -14.55 -6.17 3.47
C ASP A 44 -15.04 -7.20 2.43
N ILE A 45 -14.91 -8.47 2.80
CA ILE A 45 -15.41 -9.66 2.09
C ILE A 45 -16.48 -10.41 2.92
N ALA A 46 -16.91 -9.82 4.02
CA ALA A 46 -17.89 -10.30 4.98
C ALA A 46 -19.28 -9.60 4.84
N TYR A 47 -19.45 -8.54 4.04
CA TYR A 47 -20.76 -7.89 3.80
C TYR A 47 -21.74 -8.71 2.95
N GLU A 48 -23.07 -8.49 3.07
CA GLU A 48 -24.16 -9.28 2.48
C GLU A 48 -23.92 -9.78 1.04
N LYS A 49 -23.43 -8.91 0.15
CA LYS A 49 -23.24 -9.21 -1.29
C LYS A 49 -21.81 -9.67 -1.64
N ALA A 50 -20.93 -9.85 -0.65
CA ALA A 50 -19.57 -10.31 -0.87
C ALA A 50 -19.55 -11.72 -1.49
N PHE A 51 -18.61 -11.93 -2.39
CA PHE A 51 -18.39 -13.20 -3.05
C PHE A 51 -16.94 -13.30 -3.58
N PRO A 52 -16.26 -14.44 -3.42
CA PRO A 52 -16.67 -15.63 -2.68
C PRO A 52 -16.59 -15.40 -1.15
N ARG A 53 -17.20 -16.32 -0.40
CA ARG A 53 -17.13 -16.41 1.07
C ARG A 53 -16.19 -17.54 1.44
N SER A 54 -15.74 -17.51 2.69
CA SER A 54 -15.00 -18.60 3.31
C SER A 54 -15.72 -19.94 3.10
N CYS A 55 -14.93 -21.00 2.93
CA CYS A 55 -15.36 -22.37 2.70
C CYS A 55 -16.26 -22.65 1.49
N MET A 56 -16.50 -21.68 0.59
CA MET A 56 -17.19 -21.99 -0.67
C MET A 56 -16.29 -22.73 -1.66
N GLU A 57 -16.84 -23.79 -2.25
CA GLU A 57 -16.20 -24.51 -3.35
C GLU A 57 -16.56 -23.85 -4.69
N LEU A 58 -15.52 -23.48 -5.46
CA LEU A 58 -15.67 -22.97 -6.82
C LEU A 58 -15.33 -24.07 -7.82
N HIS A 59 -16.19 -24.25 -8.82
CA HIS A 59 -16.02 -25.27 -9.84
C HIS A 59 -15.34 -24.72 -11.08
N LYS A 60 -14.44 -25.52 -11.68
CA LYS A 60 -13.75 -25.15 -12.92
C LYS A 60 -14.75 -25.10 -14.08
N GLY A 61 -14.58 -24.12 -14.97
CA GLY A 61 -15.44 -23.91 -16.14
C GLY A 61 -16.62 -22.98 -15.90
N GLU A 62 -16.92 -22.69 -14.64
CA GLU A 62 -17.98 -21.76 -14.25
C GLU A 62 -17.54 -20.29 -14.34
N LYS A 63 -18.53 -19.40 -14.46
CA LYS A 63 -18.33 -17.95 -14.41
C LYS A 63 -18.82 -17.41 -13.07
N TYR A 64 -17.93 -16.72 -12.38
CA TYR A 64 -18.23 -16.09 -11.09
C TYR A 64 -18.03 -14.58 -11.16
N THR A 65 -18.79 -13.85 -10.33
CA THR A 65 -18.59 -12.41 -10.12
C THR A 65 -17.98 -12.20 -8.74
N PHE A 66 -16.70 -11.84 -8.71
CA PHE A 66 -16.02 -11.43 -7.49
C PHE A 66 -16.59 -10.08 -7.00
N ARG A 67 -16.90 -10.01 -5.71
CA ARG A 67 -17.47 -8.83 -5.04
C ARG A 67 -16.77 -8.65 -3.69
N ALA A 68 -16.02 -7.57 -3.57
CA ALA A 68 -15.40 -7.10 -2.34
C ALA A 68 -15.66 -5.60 -2.21
N LEU A 69 -15.75 -5.11 -0.98
CA LEU A 69 -15.85 -3.69 -0.69
C LEU A 69 -14.48 -3.20 -0.22
N ALA A 70 -13.91 -2.24 -0.94
CA ALA A 70 -12.66 -1.58 -0.56
C ALA A 70 -12.95 -0.12 -0.26
N GLU A 71 -12.48 0.37 0.88
CA GLU A 71 -12.70 1.74 1.33
C GLU A 71 -11.39 2.37 1.78
N ASP A 72 -11.30 3.69 1.61
CA ASP A 72 -10.16 4.51 2.00
C ASP A 72 -10.68 5.89 2.37
N ASN A 73 -10.07 6.53 3.35
CA ASN A 73 -10.46 7.87 3.82
C ASN A 73 -10.12 8.99 2.83
N PHE A 74 -9.23 8.73 1.86
CA PHE A 74 -8.83 9.70 0.85
C PHE A 74 -9.10 9.19 -0.57
N ALA A 75 -8.37 8.18 -1.01
CA ALA A 75 -8.52 7.56 -2.32
C ALA A 75 -7.80 6.21 -2.40
N LEU A 76 -8.44 5.24 -3.03
CA LEU A 76 -7.79 4.00 -3.44
C LEU A 76 -6.86 4.27 -4.64
N ALA A 77 -5.55 4.07 -4.45
CA ALA A 77 -4.56 4.31 -5.50
C ALA A 77 -4.46 3.16 -6.51
N SER A 78 -4.37 1.91 -6.04
CA SER A 78 -4.25 0.74 -6.90
C SER A 78 -4.63 -0.51 -6.14
N TYR A 79 -5.06 -1.54 -6.85
CA TYR A 79 -5.31 -2.86 -6.27
C TYR A 79 -4.89 -3.98 -7.23
N SER A 80 -4.66 -5.17 -6.68
CA SER A 80 -4.37 -6.35 -7.48
C SER A 80 -5.25 -7.53 -7.05
N VAL A 81 -5.67 -8.32 -8.02
CA VAL A 81 -6.45 -9.54 -7.80
C VAL A 81 -5.57 -10.72 -8.14
N SER A 82 -5.30 -11.57 -7.14
CA SER A 82 -4.59 -12.85 -7.30
C SER A 82 -5.57 -14.00 -7.04
N ILE A 83 -5.70 -14.92 -8.00
CA ILE A 83 -6.53 -16.12 -7.86
C ILE A 83 -5.66 -17.32 -8.20
N HIS A 84 -5.51 -18.21 -7.22
CA HIS A 84 -4.77 -19.45 -7.35
C HIS A 84 -5.45 -20.54 -6.54
N HIS A 85 -5.24 -21.79 -6.94
CA HIS A 85 -5.76 -22.93 -6.17
C HIS A 85 -4.86 -23.18 -4.95
N ASN A 86 -5.46 -23.48 -3.81
CA ASN A 86 -4.76 -23.82 -2.58
C ASN A 86 -4.39 -25.32 -2.59
N PHE A 87 -3.21 -25.67 -3.10
CA PHE A 87 -2.77 -27.07 -3.31
C PHE A 87 -2.14 -27.71 -2.07
N ASP A 88 -1.39 -26.91 -1.31
CA ASP A 88 -0.61 -27.31 -0.14
C ASP A 88 -1.29 -26.96 1.19
N GLN A 89 -2.51 -26.40 1.10
CA GLN A 89 -3.34 -25.92 2.20
C GLN A 89 -2.80 -24.66 2.88
N HIS A 90 -1.99 -23.85 2.19
CA HIS A 90 -1.62 -22.53 2.67
C HIS A 90 -2.78 -21.54 2.49
N THR A 91 -3.34 -21.02 3.59
CA THR A 91 -4.36 -19.97 3.56
C THR A 91 -3.74 -18.61 3.85
N HIS A 92 -4.20 -17.59 3.14
CA HIS A 92 -3.85 -16.20 3.37
C HIS A 92 -4.97 -15.53 4.17
N ASP A 93 -5.28 -16.07 5.34
CA ASP A 93 -6.28 -15.48 6.21
C ASP A 93 -5.60 -14.36 6.99
N LYS A 94 -5.67 -13.16 6.42
CA LYS A 94 -5.74 -11.95 7.22
C LYS A 94 -7.16 -11.45 7.11
N ASP A 95 -8.06 -12.12 7.81
CA ASP A 95 -9.30 -11.44 8.15
C ASP A 95 -8.87 -10.27 9.05
N HIS A 96 -8.83 -9.07 8.49
CA HIS A 96 -8.40 -7.88 9.19
C HIS A 96 -9.50 -7.45 10.15
N GLY A 97 -9.58 -8.13 11.28
CA GLY A 97 -10.12 -7.55 12.49
C GLY A 97 -9.28 -7.95 13.69
N GLU A 98 -8.21 -7.19 13.90
CA GLU A 98 -7.74 -6.94 15.27
C GLU A 98 -8.76 -6.12 16.09
N HIS A 99 -9.98 -5.85 15.56
CA HIS A 99 -11.06 -5.14 16.25
C HIS A 99 -12.49 -5.62 15.97
N HIS A 100 -12.72 -6.89 15.62
CA HIS A 100 -14.08 -7.44 15.70
C HIS A 100 -14.08 -8.82 16.36
N GLU A 101 -14.69 -8.84 17.53
CA GLU A 101 -14.99 -9.98 18.41
C GLU A 101 -16.03 -10.92 17.76
N ASP A 102 -15.88 -11.26 16.47
CA ASP A 102 -16.75 -12.20 15.73
C ASP A 102 -16.10 -12.69 14.42
N HIS A 103 -14.77 -12.82 14.39
CA HIS A 103 -14.11 -13.53 13.29
C HIS A 103 -14.32 -15.02 13.49
N HIS A 104 -15.33 -15.51 12.79
CA HIS A 104 -15.64 -16.92 12.63
C HIS A 104 -14.43 -17.56 11.94
N ASP A 105 -13.49 -18.13 12.72
CA ASP A 105 -12.44 -19.03 12.26
C ASP A 105 -13.12 -20.27 11.64
N GLU A 106 -13.65 -20.11 10.43
CA GLU A 106 -14.28 -21.19 9.68
C GLU A 106 -13.17 -22.15 9.26
N HIS A 107 -12.91 -23.13 10.12
CA HIS A 107 -12.15 -24.31 9.77
C HIS A 107 -12.87 -25.06 8.64
N CYS A 108 -12.57 -24.68 7.40
CA CYS A 108 -13.07 -25.37 6.23
C CYS A 108 -12.55 -26.81 6.23
N THR A 109 -13.39 -27.75 5.81
CA THR A 109 -12.93 -29.12 5.56
C THR A 109 -12.10 -29.11 4.29
N LEU A 110 -10.77 -29.17 4.42
CA LEU A 110 -9.85 -29.23 3.28
C LEU A 110 -9.68 -30.67 2.80
N GLY A 111 -9.72 -30.87 1.49
CA GLY A 111 -9.33 -32.15 0.87
C GLY A 111 -7.83 -32.42 1.00
N GLU A 112 -7.37 -33.57 0.49
CA GLU A 112 -5.95 -33.93 0.52
C GLU A 112 -5.04 -32.90 -0.17
N LYS A 113 -3.80 -32.77 0.34
CA LYS A 113 -2.74 -31.99 -0.32
C LYS A 113 -2.41 -32.59 -1.68
N LYS A 114 -2.17 -31.72 -2.66
CA LYS A 114 -1.93 -32.13 -4.06
C LYS A 114 -0.66 -31.49 -4.59
N THR A 115 0.07 -32.21 -5.44
CA THR A 115 1.15 -31.62 -6.24
C THR A 115 0.55 -30.93 -7.47
N PRO A 116 0.84 -29.64 -7.73
CA PRO A 116 0.32 -28.95 -8.90
C PRO A 116 0.95 -29.49 -10.20
N ILE A 117 0.13 -29.96 -11.14
CA ILE A 117 0.58 -30.45 -12.46
C ILE A 117 0.38 -29.36 -13.55
N ASN A 118 -0.74 -28.63 -13.48
CA ASN A 118 -1.01 -27.46 -14.34
C ASN A 118 -1.91 -26.48 -13.57
N PRO A 119 -1.34 -25.73 -12.61
CA PRO A 119 -2.13 -24.86 -11.75
C PRO A 119 -2.64 -23.64 -12.52
N PHE A 120 -3.91 -23.30 -12.30
CA PHE A 120 -4.40 -21.98 -12.69
C PHE A 120 -3.82 -20.93 -11.74
N HIS A 121 -3.21 -19.90 -12.31
CA HIS A 121 -2.74 -18.73 -11.59
C HIS A 121 -3.16 -17.49 -12.37
N TYR A 122 -3.87 -16.59 -11.71
CA TYR A 122 -4.30 -15.31 -12.26
C TYR A 122 -3.78 -14.20 -11.36
N LEU A 123 -3.12 -13.21 -11.97
CA LEU A 123 -2.68 -12.00 -11.29
C LEU A 123 -2.96 -10.82 -12.22
N LYS A 124 -3.70 -9.83 -11.73
CA LYS A 124 -3.96 -8.60 -12.47
C LYS A 124 -3.99 -7.39 -11.56
N SER A 125 -3.34 -6.32 -11.99
CA SER A 125 -3.30 -5.04 -11.29
C SER A 125 -4.21 -4.02 -11.98
N PHE A 126 -4.72 -3.08 -11.18
CA PHE A 126 -5.62 -2.00 -11.57
C PHE A 126 -5.18 -0.71 -10.90
N THR A 127 -5.31 0.41 -11.61
CA THR A 127 -4.94 1.78 -11.22
C THR A 127 -6.05 2.73 -11.62
#